data_AF-A0A7C7UMP7-F1
#
_entry.id   AF-A0A7C7UMP7-F1
#
_cell.length_a   1.000
_cell.length_b   1.000
_cell.length_c   1.000
_cell.angle_alpha   90.00
_cell.angle_beta   90.00
_cell.angle_gamma   90.00
#
_symmetry.space_group_name_H-M   'P 1'
#
loop_
_entity.id
_entity.type
_entity.pdbx_description
1 polymer ?
#
loop_
_entity_poly.entity_id
_entity_poly.type
_entity_poly.pdbx_seq_one_letter_code
_entity_poly.pdbx_strand_id
1 'polypeptide(L)' 'MEVESFEGLDRLLSQFTDKCNARARSGLLKSPHERFEREKDYLRPLPELEPQVSFKFDIRKVSHDGYISWEGNYCPEPL' A
#
# COMPACT_ATOMS: atom_id res chain seq x y z
N MET A 1 6.40 -10.55 -19.32
CA MET A 1 7.18 -9.33 -19.04
C MET A 1 7.99 -9.67 -17.82
N GLU A 2 9.28 -9.90 -18.00
CA GLU A 2 10.19 -10.18 -16.88
C GLU A 2 10.70 -8.85 -16.32
N VAL A 3 10.87 -8.79 -15.00
CA VAL A 3 11.32 -7.60 -14.28
C VAL A 3 12.56 -7.98 -13.47
N GLU A 4 13.59 -7.13 -13.53
CA GLU A 4 14.91 -7.42 -12.96
C GLU A 4 14.95 -7.31 -11.44
N SER A 5 14.03 -6.53 -10.84
CA SER A 5 13.94 -6.35 -9.39
C SER A 5 12.53 -5.92 -8.96
N PHE A 6 12.23 -6.07 -7.66
CA PHE A 6 11.01 -5.55 -7.06
C PHE A 6 10.88 -4.03 -7.19
N GLU A 7 11.98 -3.29 -7.04
CA GLU A 7 12.03 -1.83 -7.24
C GLU A 7 11.72 -1.47 -8.70
N GLY A 8 12.24 -2.25 -9.65
CA GLY A 8 11.94 -2.09 -11.07
C GLY A 8 10.47 -2.31 -11.37
N LEU A 9 9.86 -3.34 -10.76
CA LEU A 9 8.43 -3.61 -10.86
C LEU A 9 7.59 -2.48 -10.26
N ASP A 10 7.92 -2.03 -9.05
CA ASP A 10 7.20 -0.95 -8.36
C ASP A 10 7.18 0.35 -9.19
N ARG A 11 8.33 0.72 -9.76
CA ARG A 11 8.43 1.86 -10.66
C ARG A 11 7.56 1.71 -11.91
N LEU A 12 7.54 0.53 -12.51
CA LEU A 12 6.71 0.26 -13.70
C LEU A 12 5.21 0.35 -13.37
N LEU A 13 4.79 -0.20 -12.23
CA LEU A 13 3.40 -0.15 -11.77
C LEU A 13 2.97 1.28 -11.45
N SER A 14 3.83 2.05 -10.80
CA SER A 14 3.57 3.47 -10.50
C SER A 14 3.40 4.28 -11.79
N GLN A 15 4.34 4.16 -12.73
CA GLN A 15 4.26 4.83 -14.03
C GLN A 15 3.04 4.41 -14.86
N PHE A 16 2.67 3.14 -14.80
CA PHE A 16 1.47 2.65 -15.47
C PHE A 16 0.21 3.28 -14.88
N THR A 17 0.12 3.30 -13.55
CA THR A 17 -0.99 3.91 -12.80
C THR A 17 -1.16 5.39 -13.16
N ASP A 18 -0.06 6.15 -13.15
CA ASP A 18 -0.07 7.57 -13.51
C ASP A 18 -0.58 7.80 -14.93
N LYS A 19 -0.07 7.04 -15.90
CA LYS A 19 -0.52 7.10 -17.30
C LYS A 19 -2.00 6.76 -17.45
N CYS A 20 -2.46 5.74 -16.75
CA CYS A 20 -3.86 5.33 -16.77
C CYS A 20 -4.79 6.39 -16.16
N ASN A 21 -4.36 7.04 -15.08
CA ASN A 21 -5.15 8.05 -14.38
C ASN A 21 -5.19 9.39 -15.10
N ALA A 22 -4.13 9.76 -15.84
CA ALA A 22 -4.07 10.97 -16.64
C ALA A 22 -4.81 10.85 -18.00
N ARG A 23 -5.01 9.62 -18.50
CA ARG A 23 -5.63 9.40 -19.82
C ARG A 23 -7.13 9.66 -19.80
N ALA A 24 -7.60 10.55 -20.68
CA ALA A 24 -9.02 10.74 -20.94
C ALA A 24 -9.65 9.46 -21.51
N ARG A 25 -10.78 9.03 -20.94
CA ARG A 25 -11.51 7.85 -21.41
C ARG A 25 -12.50 8.25 -22.51
N SER A 26 -12.53 7.47 -23.60
CA SER A 26 -13.33 7.74 -24.80
C SER A 26 -14.82 7.97 -24.54
N GLY A 27 -15.40 7.31 -23.53
CA GLY A 27 -16.81 7.48 -23.18
C GLY A 27 -17.14 8.63 -22.22
N LEU A 28 -16.14 9.19 -21.52
CA LEU A 28 -16.36 10.20 -20.47
C LEU A 28 -15.70 11.55 -20.78
N LEU A 29 -14.86 11.60 -21.83
CA LEU A 29 -14.12 12.77 -22.31
C LEU A 29 -13.28 13.49 -21.23
N LYS A 30 -13.05 12.84 -20.09
CA LYS A 30 -12.31 13.34 -18.93
C LYS A 30 -11.40 12.24 -18.40
N SER A 31 -10.29 12.63 -17.80
CA SER A 31 -9.40 11.68 -17.13
C SER A 31 -9.98 11.26 -15.76
N PRO A 32 -9.67 10.04 -15.28
CA PRO A 32 -9.96 9.66 -13.90
C PRO A 32 -9.44 10.67 -12.87
N HIS A 33 -8.24 11.21 -13.07
CA HIS A 33 -7.65 12.19 -12.16
C HIS A 33 -8.46 13.49 -12.08
N GLU A 34 -8.84 14.09 -13.22
CA GLU A 34 -9.68 15.29 -13.26
C GLU A 34 -11.04 15.08 -12.58
N ARG A 35 -11.60 13.89 -12.71
CA ARG A 35 -12.87 13.55 -12.06
C ARG A 35 -12.70 13.44 -10.55
N PHE A 36 -11.65 12.77 -10.09
CA PHE A 36 -11.34 12.63 -8.68
C PHE A 36 -11.13 14.00 -8.03
N GLU A 37 -10.31 14.87 -8.61
CA GLU A 37 -10.05 16.21 -8.06
C GLU A 37 -11.31 17.06 -7.89
N ARG A 38 -12.30 16.91 -8.78
CA ARG A 38 -13.60 17.60 -8.65
C ARG A 38 -14.49 17.00 -7.57
N GLU A 39 -14.46 15.67 -7.42
CA GLU A 39 -15.42 14.94 -6.59
C GLU A 39 -14.88 14.64 -5.19
N LYS A 40 -13.57 14.79 -4.94
CA LYS A 40 -12.89 14.36 -3.71
C LYS A 40 -13.50 14.95 -2.43
N ASP A 41 -13.94 16.21 -2.47
CA ASP A 41 -14.49 16.90 -1.29
C ASP A 41 -15.89 16.39 -0.92
N TYR A 42 -16.56 15.69 -1.84
CA TYR A 42 -17.85 15.03 -1.59
C TYR A 42 -17.69 13.56 -1.18
N LEU A 43 -16.47 13.01 -1.23
CA LEU A 43 -16.21 11.66 -0.81
C LEU A 43 -16.23 11.59 0.72
N ARG A 44 -16.74 10.47 1.25
CA ARG A 44 -16.61 10.20 2.68
C ARG A 44 -15.13 10.05 3.02
N PRO A 45 -14.67 10.61 4.15
CA PRO A 45 -13.31 10.36 4.61
C PRO A 45 -13.11 8.86 4.79
N LEU A 46 -11.87 8.42 4.59
CA LEU A 46 -11.50 7.05 4.97
C LEU A 46 -11.77 6.88 6.46
N PRO A 47 -12.33 5.73 6.88
CA PRO A 47 -12.51 5.47 8.30
C PRO A 47 -11.14 5.49 8.98
N GLU A 48 -11.09 6.04 10.20
CA GLU A 48 -9.93 5.89 11.07
C GLU A 48 -9.80 4.39 11.40
N LEU A 49 -8.90 3.72 10.70
CA LEU A 49 -8.53 2.33 10.93
C LEU A 49 -7.23 2.33 11.71
N GLU A 50 -7.29 1.87 12.94
CA GLU A 50 -6.10 1.54 13.71
C GLU A 50 -5.32 0.44 12.94
N PRO A 51 -4.01 0.62 12.67
CA PRO A 51 -3.19 -0.37 11.94
C PRO A 51 -3.26 -1.78 12.54
N GLN A 52 -3.52 -1.86 13.85
CA GLN A 52 -3.65 -3.10 14.60
C GLN A 52 -4.91 -3.90 14.24
N VAL A 53 -5.90 -3.27 13.59
CA VAL A 53 -7.15 -3.91 13.15
C VAL A 53 -7.00 -4.52 11.76
N SER A 54 -6.15 -3.95 10.90
CA SER A 54 -5.96 -4.38 9.52
C SER A 54 -4.94 -5.50 9.37
N PHE A 55 -3.89 -5.52 10.19
CA PHE A 55 -2.93 -6.62 10.26
C PHE A 55 -3.21 -7.52 11.45
N LYS A 56 -3.55 -8.79 11.18
CA LYS A 56 -3.53 -9.82 12.22
C LYS A 56 -2.09 -10.09 12.60
N PHE A 57 -1.69 -9.59 13.75
CA PHE A 57 -0.44 -9.99 14.38
C PHE A 57 -0.66 -11.31 15.12
N ASP A 58 0.16 -12.29 14.80
CA ASP A 58 0.22 -13.51 15.61
C ASP A 58 0.86 -13.17 16.96
N ILE A 59 0.29 -13.67 18.06
CA ILE A 59 0.92 -13.58 19.38
C ILE A 59 2.15 -14.49 19.36
N ARG A 60 3.33 -13.91 19.58
CA ARG A 60 4.62 -14.64 19.58
C ARG A 60 5.26 -14.62 20.95
N LYS A 61 6.06 -15.65 21.23
CA LYS A 61 6.85 -15.72 22.46
C LYS A 61 8.07 -14.83 22.33
N VAL A 62 8.32 -14.04 23.37
CA VAL A 62 9.54 -13.25 23.53
C VAL A 62 10.50 -14.06 24.39
N SER A 63 11.76 -14.14 23.99
CA SER A 63 12.84 -14.75 24.77
C SER A 63 13.20 -13.88 25.97
N HIS A 64 13.93 -14.43 26.93
CA HIS A 64 14.30 -13.70 28.15
C HIS A 64 15.16 -12.46 27.87
N ASP A 65 15.94 -12.49 26.80
CA ASP A 65 16.79 -11.41 26.29
C ASP A 65 16.05 -10.41 25.37
N GLY A 66 14.72 -10.50 25.25
CA GLY A 66 13.91 -9.50 24.55
C GLY A 66 13.80 -9.69 23.04
N TYR A 67 14.00 -10.90 22.52
CA TYR A 67 13.90 -11.19 21.09
C TYR A 67 12.67 -12.03 20.74
N ILE A 68 12.10 -11.75 19.57
CA ILE A 68 11.03 -12.53 18.93
C ILE A 68 11.68 -13.42 17.87
N SER A 69 11.45 -14.74 17.93
CA SER A 69 11.89 -15.65 16.88
C SER A 69 10.90 -15.70 15.71
N TRP A 70 11.40 -15.56 14.48
CA TRP A 70 10.60 -15.66 13.26
C TRP A 70 11.39 -16.30 12.12
N GLU A 71 10.92 -17.46 11.65
CA GLU A 71 11.54 -18.20 10.53
C GLU A 71 13.07 -18.39 10.66
N GLY A 72 13.55 -18.58 11.90
CA GLY A 72 14.98 -18.75 12.20
C GLY A 72 15.76 -17.44 12.44
N ASN A 73 15.11 -16.29 12.33
CA ASN A 73 15.67 -14.98 12.67
C ASN A 73 15.22 -14.54 14.07
N TYR A 74 16.02 -13.68 14.70
CA TYR A 74 15.70 -13.03 15.97
C TYR A 74 15.55 -11.54 15.75
N CYS A 75 14.32 -11.04 15.92
CA CYS A 75 14.03 -9.62 15.83
C CYS A 75 13.91 -9.06 17.26
N PRO A 76 14.57 -7.93 17.59
CA PRO A 76 14.35 -7.30 18.89
C PRO A 76 12.88 -6.88 18.99
N GLU A 77 12.28 -7.01 20.17
CA GLU A 77 10.96 -6.44 20.43
C GLU A 77 11.02 -4.92 20.18
N PRO A 78 10.22 -4.36 19.26
CA PRO A 78 10.16 -2.92 19.09
C PRO A 78 9.52 -2.29 20.34
N LEU A 79 10.22 -1.32 20.93
CA LEU A 79 9.73 -0.49 22.05
C LEU A 79 8.44 0.24 21.69
#